data_AF-M5BL41-F1
#
_entry.id   AF-M5BL41-F1
#
_cell.length_a   1.000
_cell.length_b   1.000
_cell.length_c   1.000
_cell.angle_alpha   90.00
_cell.angle_beta   90.00
_cell.angle_gamma   90.00
#
_symmetry.space_group_name_H-M   'P 1'
#
loop_
_entity.id
_entity.type
_entity.pdbx_description
1 polymer ?
#
loop_
_entity_poly.entity_id
_entity_poly.type
_entity_poly.pdbx_seq_one_letter_code
_entity_poly.pdbx_strand_id
1 'polypeptide(L)'
;MNFEDVEERDGVRLSWNVWPSSRIEATRTVVPIAALYTPLKQREDLPPVLYEPVTCKPPCRAILNPYCQIDVRGKLWICPFCLQRNAFPPHYKDISNTNLPAELLPKYTTIEYTLSRPAPVPPIFLFVVDTCLDEEDLKALRDALVLSLNS
;
A
#
# COMPACT_ATOMS: atom_id res chain seq x y z
N MET A 1 -15.68 14.89 -1.40
CA MET A 1 -14.98 13.72 -1.95
C MET A 1 -15.97 12.58 -1.91
N ASN A 2 -16.28 11.97 -3.05
CA ASN A 2 -17.18 10.82 -3.07
C ASN A 2 -16.41 9.61 -2.51
N PHE A 3 -17.10 8.68 -1.85
CA PHE A 3 -16.43 7.48 -1.32
C PHE A 3 -15.93 6.58 -2.47
N GLU A 4 -16.58 6.63 -3.63
CA GLU A 4 -16.17 5.93 -4.84
C GLU A 4 -14.80 6.44 -5.35
N ASP A 5 -14.55 7.75 -5.29
CA ASP A 5 -13.25 8.33 -5.70
C ASP A 5 -12.11 7.81 -4.82
N VAL A 6 -12.37 7.66 -3.51
CA VAL A 6 -11.39 7.16 -2.53
C VAL A 6 -11.17 5.67 -2.71
N GLU A 7 -12.24 4.91 -2.92
CA GLU A 7 -12.15 3.47 -3.21
C GLU A 7 -11.41 3.22 -4.52
N GLU A 8 -11.60 4.08 -5.53
CA GLU A 8 -10.88 4.00 -6.81
C GLU A 8 -9.40 4.31 -6.67
N ARG A 9 -9.06 5.37 -5.95
CA ARG A 9 -7.69 5.78 -5.74
C ARG A 9 -6.95 4.86 -4.76
N ASP A 10 -7.47 4.69 -3.55
CA ASP A 10 -6.73 4.10 -2.44
C ASP A 10 -7.09 2.63 -2.18
N GLY A 11 -8.11 2.10 -2.88
CA GLY A 11 -8.60 0.74 -2.64
C GLY A 11 -9.23 0.56 -1.26
N VAL A 12 -9.69 1.65 -0.62
CA VAL A 12 -10.23 1.67 0.74
C VAL A 12 -11.67 2.15 0.74
N ARG A 13 -12.54 1.40 1.43
CA ARG A 13 -13.90 1.83 1.75
C ARG A 13 -14.16 1.72 3.26
N LEU A 14 -14.51 2.84 3.88
CA LEU A 14 -14.78 2.91 5.32
C LEU A 14 -16.28 2.74 5.61
N SER A 15 -16.60 2.13 6.75
CA SER A 15 -17.96 2.15 7.30
C SER A 15 -18.38 3.57 7.72
N TRP A 16 -17.41 4.40 8.13
CA TRP A 16 -17.59 5.80 8.48
C TRP A 16 -16.44 6.65 7.91
N ASN A 17 -16.77 7.59 7.02
CA ASN A 17 -15.80 8.56 6.46
C ASN A 17 -15.57 9.78 7.36
N VAL A 18 -16.34 9.90 8.45
CA VAL A 18 -16.17 10.89 9.50
C VAL A 18 -16.20 10.17 10.83
N TRP A 19 -15.14 10.30 11.62
CA TRP A 19 -15.00 9.56 12.86
C TRP A 19 -15.59 10.34 14.04
N PRO A 20 -16.13 9.63 15.05
CA PRO A 20 -16.53 10.23 16.31
C PRO A 20 -15.33 10.92 16.98
N SER A 21 -15.55 12.14 17.45
CA SER A 21 -14.49 12.98 18.02
C SER A 21 -14.32 12.78 19.52
N SER A 22 -15.28 12.09 20.15
CA SER A 22 -15.27 11.79 21.59
C SER A 22 -15.47 10.31 21.86
N ARG A 23 -15.00 9.87 23.03
CA ARG A 23 -15.17 8.48 23.49
C ARG A 23 -16.64 8.10 23.64
N ILE A 24 -17.50 9.04 24.05
CA ILE A 24 -18.94 8.82 24.21
C ILE A 24 -19.59 8.53 22.86
N GLU A 25 -19.32 9.37 21.85
CA GLU A 25 -19.80 9.16 20.48
C GLU A 25 -19.31 7.83 19.90
N ALA A 26 -18.02 7.51 20.11
CA ALA A 26 -17.44 6.26 19.68
C ALA A 26 -18.13 5.03 20.31
N THR A 27 -18.51 5.11 21.59
CA THR A 27 -19.17 4.00 22.30
C THR A 27 -20.62 3.81 21.83
N ARG A 28 -21.25 4.87 21.32
CA ARG A 28 -22.62 4.84 20.77
C ARG A 28 -22.66 4.44 19.29
N THR A 29 -21.51 4.29 18.66
CA THR A 29 -21.40 3.94 17.24
C THR A 29 -21.70 2.45 17.07
N VAL A 30 -22.89 2.12 16.55
CA VAL A 30 -23.41 0.75 16.45
C VAL A 30 -22.62 -0.09 15.43
N VAL A 31 -22.31 0.49 14.28
CA VAL A 31 -21.45 -0.15 13.26
C VAL A 31 -20.01 0.24 13.56
N PRO A 32 -19.06 -0.70 13.77
CA PRO A 32 -17.68 -0.35 14.10
C PRO A 32 -17.02 0.48 12.99
N ILE A 33 -16.05 1.32 13.36
CA ILE A 33 -15.14 1.95 12.40
C ILE A 33 -14.27 0.85 11.79
N ALA A 34 -14.51 0.55 10.53
CA ALA A 34 -13.88 -0.55 9.81
C ALA A 34 -13.57 -0.12 8.37
N ALA A 35 -12.64 -0.83 7.74
CA ALA A 35 -12.24 -0.62 6.36
C ALA A 35 -12.31 -1.94 5.60
N LEU A 36 -12.86 -1.89 4.38
CA LEU A 36 -12.54 -2.86 3.34
C LEU A 36 -11.36 -2.30 2.57
N TYR A 37 -10.24 -3.02 2.57
CA TYR A 37 -9.00 -2.58 1.94
C TYR A 37 -8.54 -3.61 0.92
N THR A 38 -8.21 -3.15 -0.29
CA THR A 38 -7.65 -3.94 -1.38
C THR A 38 -6.20 -3.48 -1.61
N PRO A 39 -5.20 -4.10 -0.95
CA PRO A 39 -3.82 -3.59 -0.96
C PRO A 39 -3.17 -3.59 -2.34
N LEU A 40 -3.49 -4.59 -3.16
CA LEU A 40 -2.99 -4.77 -4.52
C LEU A 40 -4.04 -4.36 -5.56
N LYS A 41 -4.79 -3.28 -5.28
CA LYS A 41 -5.70 -2.72 -6.28
C LYS A 41 -4.90 -2.26 -7.50
N GLN A 42 -5.28 -2.73 -8.68
CA GLN A 42 -4.59 -2.38 -9.92
C GLN A 42 -4.75 -0.89 -10.21
N ARG A 43 -3.64 -0.23 -10.52
CA ARG A 43 -3.55 1.20 -10.83
C ARG A 43 -2.62 1.41 -12.01
N GLU A 44 -3.17 1.32 -13.22
CA GLU A 44 -2.40 1.50 -14.47
C GLU A 44 -1.85 2.93 -14.62
N ASP A 45 -2.48 3.91 -13.96
CA ASP A 45 -2.10 5.31 -14.01
C ASP A 45 -0.89 5.67 -13.12
N LEU A 46 -0.51 4.79 -12.18
CA LEU A 46 0.59 5.00 -11.23
C LEU A 46 1.54 3.79 -11.23
N PRO A 47 2.55 3.75 -12.12
CA PRO A 47 3.55 2.69 -12.09
C PRO A 47 4.39 2.75 -10.79
N PRO A 48 5.00 1.62 -10.37
CA PRO A 48 5.87 1.57 -9.21
C PRO A 48 7.05 2.53 -9.34
N VAL A 49 7.44 3.14 -8.21
CA VAL A 49 8.64 3.96 -8.16
C VAL A 49 9.88 3.13 -7.87
N LEU A 50 10.99 3.43 -8.56
CA LEU A 50 12.22 2.63 -8.54
C LEU A 50 13.24 3.18 -7.52
N TYR A 51 12.80 3.45 -6.30
CA TYR A 51 13.65 3.92 -5.22
C TYR A 51 13.12 3.48 -3.84
N GLU A 52 13.98 3.57 -2.83
CA GLU A 52 13.65 3.16 -1.46
C GLU A 52 12.76 4.20 -0.77
N PRO A 53 11.76 3.78 0.03
CA PRO A 53 10.87 4.70 0.72
C PRO A 53 11.60 5.48 1.82
N VAL A 54 11.25 6.77 1.97
CA VAL A 54 11.75 7.60 3.07
C VAL A 54 11.00 7.26 4.36
N THR A 55 11.74 6.88 5.40
CA THR A 55 11.17 6.41 6.67
C THR A 55 11.38 7.42 7.80
N CYS A 56 10.39 7.55 8.68
CA CYS A 56 10.50 8.29 9.93
C CYS A 56 11.50 7.60 10.87
N LYS A 57 12.20 8.39 11.71
CA LYS A 57 13.11 7.86 12.73
C LYS A 57 12.43 6.83 13.66
N PRO A 58 13.17 5.81 14.13
CA PRO A 58 12.68 4.87 15.14
C PRO A 58 12.23 5.60 16.42
N PRO A 59 11.21 5.07 17.13
CA PRO A 59 10.53 3.80 16.89
C PRO A 59 9.41 3.84 15.84
N CYS A 60 9.07 5.01 15.28
CA CYS A 60 7.88 5.19 14.44
C CYS A 60 7.94 4.46 13.09
N ARG A 61 9.01 4.66 12.30
CA ARG A 61 9.22 4.02 10.98
C ARG A 61 8.12 4.24 9.93
N ALA A 62 7.15 5.13 10.16
CA ALA A 62 6.15 5.49 9.16
C ALA A 62 6.79 6.04 7.88
N ILE A 63 6.17 5.77 6.73
CA ILE A 63 6.64 6.20 5.42
C ILE A 63 6.23 7.64 5.14
N LEU A 64 7.11 8.42 4.50
CA LEU A 64 6.81 9.74 3.98
C LEU A 64 5.58 9.67 3.07
N ASN A 65 4.61 10.56 3.27
CA ASN A 65 3.34 10.53 2.56
C ASN A 65 2.77 11.96 2.43
N PRO A 66 1.71 12.18 1.62
CA PRO A 66 1.21 13.52 1.32
C PRO A 66 0.66 14.28 2.54
N TYR A 67 0.42 13.60 3.67
CA TYR A 67 -0.07 14.22 4.90
C TYR A 67 1.05 14.71 5.84
N CYS A 68 2.33 14.53 5.46
CA CYS A 68 3.46 15.10 6.17
C CYS A 68 3.54 16.63 6.00
N GLN A 69 3.87 17.36 7.06
CA GLN A 69 4.16 18.79 6.93
C GLN A 69 5.59 18.98 6.42
N ILE A 70 5.76 19.75 5.36
CA ILE A 70 7.04 19.90 4.66
C ILE A 70 7.61 21.30 4.89
N ASP A 71 8.86 21.35 5.36
CA ASP A 71 9.67 22.56 5.38
C ASP A 71 10.76 22.44 4.31
N VAL A 72 10.48 22.98 3.12
CA VAL A 72 11.42 22.99 1.99
C VAL A 72 12.67 23.84 2.25
N ARG A 73 12.59 24.87 3.10
CA ARG A 73 13.72 25.74 3.41
C ARG A 73 14.69 25.06 4.36
N GLY A 74 14.16 24.48 5.44
CA GLY A 74 14.91 23.68 6.40
C GLY A 74 15.30 22.29 5.87
N LYS A 75 14.70 21.86 4.74
CA LYS A 75 14.81 20.49 4.19
C LYS A 75 14.41 19.43 5.23
N LEU A 76 13.30 19.70 5.91
CA LEU A 76 12.73 18.85 6.94
C LEU A 76 11.29 18.45 6.59
N TRP A 77 10.84 17.35 7.19
CA TRP A 77 9.44 16.95 7.19
C TRP A 77 9.01 16.50 8.59
N ILE A 78 7.73 16.68 8.89
CA ILE A 78 7.11 16.31 10.17
C ILE A 78 6.17 15.14 9.92
N CYS A 79 6.42 14.03 10.64
CA CYS A 79 5.59 12.84 10.54
C CYS A 79 4.19 13.07 11.13
N PRO A 80 3.09 12.76 10.42
CA PRO A 80 1.73 12.99 10.93
C PRO A 80 1.36 12.05 12.08
N PHE A 81 2.06 10.93 12.25
CA PHE A 81 1.77 9.93 13.27
C PHE A 81 2.41 10.24 14.63
N CYS A 82 3.69 10.64 14.63
CA CYS A 82 4.44 10.87 15.87
C CYS A 82 4.95 12.31 16.05
N LEU A 83 4.68 13.20 15.08
CA LEU A 83 5.10 14.60 15.08
C LEU A 83 6.63 14.81 15.12
N GLN A 84 7.41 13.76 14.89
CA GLN A 84 8.86 13.81 14.82
C GLN A 84 9.31 14.61 13.59
N ARG A 85 10.29 15.51 13.80
CA ARG A 85 11.02 16.20 12.75
C ARG A 85 12.11 15.29 12.17
N ASN A 86 12.10 15.12 10.86
CA ASN A 86 13.03 14.29 10.10
C ASN A 86 13.69 15.15 9.01
N ALA A 87 14.98 14.92 8.75
CA ALA A 87 15.66 15.52 7.61
C ALA A 87 15.35 14.72 6.34
N PHE A 88 15.26 15.41 5.21
CA PHE A 88 15.22 14.72 3.93
C PHE A 88 16.55 14.01 3.64
N PRO A 89 16.51 12.85 2.95
CA PRO A 89 17.72 12.17 2.51
C PRO A 89 18.46 12.98 1.43
N PRO A 90 19.76 12.70 1.19
CA PRO A 90 20.58 13.46 0.25
C PRO A 90 20.03 13.55 -1.17
N HIS A 91 19.30 12.53 -1.64
CA HIS A 91 18.72 12.51 -2.99
C HIS A 91 17.53 13.47 -3.16
N TYR A 92 16.97 14.01 -2.08
CA TYR A 92 15.97 15.09 -2.11
C TYR A 92 16.57 16.47 -1.82
N LYS A 93 17.87 16.66 -2.11
CA LYS A 93 18.57 17.95 -1.90
C LYS A 93 17.90 19.11 -2.65
N ASP A 94 17.29 18.85 -3.79
CA ASP A 94 16.70 19.87 -4.68
C ASP A 94 15.18 20.00 -4.50
N ILE A 95 14.65 19.52 -3.36
CA ILE A 95 13.23 19.64 -3.04
C ILE A 95 12.80 21.11 -2.99
N SER A 96 11.65 21.40 -3.61
CA SER A 96 11.03 22.72 -3.59
C SER A 96 9.51 22.59 -3.77
N ASN A 97 8.76 23.68 -3.63
CA ASN A 97 7.31 23.67 -3.85
C ASN A 97 6.90 23.26 -5.27
N THR A 98 7.79 23.41 -6.26
CA THR A 98 7.58 23.00 -7.65
C THR A 98 8.28 21.69 -8.01
N ASN A 99 9.09 21.14 -7.10
CA ASN A 99 9.85 19.90 -7.29
C ASN A 99 9.69 19.02 -6.03
N LEU A 100 8.49 18.46 -5.87
CA LEU A 100 8.19 17.51 -4.80
C LEU A 100 8.35 16.07 -5.32
N PRO A 101 8.88 15.15 -4.49
CA PRO A 101 8.89 13.72 -4.81
C PRO A 101 7.45 13.18 -4.94
N ALA A 102 7.31 12.07 -5.67
CA ALA A 102 6.02 11.49 -5.99
C ALA A 102 5.18 11.21 -4.74
N GLU A 103 5.77 10.64 -3.68
CA GLU A 103 5.09 10.32 -2.42
C GLU A 103 4.51 11.53 -1.65
N LEU A 104 4.80 12.76 -2.07
CA LEU A 104 4.23 13.97 -1.48
C LEU A 104 3.12 14.60 -2.33
N LEU A 105 2.91 14.11 -3.56
CA LEU A 105 1.86 14.65 -4.42
C LEU A 105 0.51 14.03 -4.02
N PRO A 106 -0.60 14.79 -4.01
CA PRO A 106 -1.92 14.30 -3.59
C PRO A 106 -2.48 13.10 -4.38
N LYS A 107 -1.94 12.82 -5.57
CA LYS A 107 -2.34 11.67 -6.39
C LYS A 107 -1.69 10.35 -5.95
N TYR A 108 -0.60 10.40 -5.18
CA TYR A 108 0.15 9.23 -4.68
C TYR A 108 -0.12 8.98 -3.19
N THR A 109 -1.37 9.13 -2.75
CA THR A 109 -1.80 8.68 -1.41
C THR A 109 -1.66 7.16 -1.23
N THR A 110 -1.74 6.43 -2.33
CA THR A 110 -1.28 5.04 -2.48
C THR A 110 -0.17 5.02 -3.52
N ILE A 111 0.95 4.38 -3.18
CA ILE A 111 2.16 4.33 -4.00
C ILE A 111 2.88 3.00 -3.76
N GLU A 112 3.42 2.41 -4.81
CA GLU A 112 4.20 1.18 -4.76
C GLU A 112 5.68 1.48 -4.97
N TYR A 113 6.54 0.90 -4.12
CA TYR A 113 8.00 1.03 -4.20
C TYR A 113 8.61 -0.30 -4.64
N THR A 114 9.44 -0.26 -5.68
CA THR A 114 10.30 -1.40 -6.03
C THR A 114 11.58 -1.32 -5.21
N LEU A 115 11.69 -2.21 -4.22
CA LEU A 115 12.86 -2.28 -3.36
C LEU A 115 14.05 -2.90 -4.11
N SER A 116 15.25 -2.47 -3.75
CA SER A 116 16.51 -3.01 -4.30
C SER A 116 16.79 -4.47 -3.92
N ARG A 117 16.00 -5.04 -3.00
CA ARG A 117 16.18 -6.38 -2.46
C ARG A 117 15.17 -7.35 -3.08
N PRO A 118 15.61 -8.25 -3.98
CA PRO A 118 14.71 -9.27 -4.51
C PRO A 118 14.26 -10.22 -3.39
N ALA A 119 13.10 -10.84 -3.58
CA ALA A 119 12.66 -11.92 -2.72
C ALA A 119 13.74 -13.03 -2.69
N PRO A 120 14.18 -13.48 -1.51
CA PRO A 120 15.29 -14.44 -1.41
C PRO A 120 14.93 -15.82 -1.95
N VAL A 121 13.62 -16.12 -2.06
CA VAL A 121 13.10 -17.41 -2.49
C VAL A 121 12.16 -17.17 -3.67
N PRO A 122 12.30 -17.90 -4.79
CA PRO A 122 11.34 -17.83 -5.89
C PRO A 122 9.97 -18.37 -5.47
N PRO A 123 8.89 -18.09 -6.21
CA PRO A 123 7.59 -18.72 -5.95
C PRO A 123 7.71 -20.25 -5.95
N ILE A 124 7.16 -20.89 -4.92
CA ILE A 124 7.13 -22.35 -4.79
C ILE A 124 5.70 -22.81 -5.01
N PHE A 125 5.51 -23.69 -6.00
CA PHE A 125 4.23 -24.35 -6.25
C PHE A 125 4.37 -25.83 -5.89
N LEU A 126 3.60 -26.28 -4.90
CA LEU A 126 3.52 -27.69 -4.51
C LEU A 126 2.14 -28.22 -4.85
N PHE A 127 2.07 -29.12 -5.81
CA PHE A 127 0.83 -29.81 -6.17
C PHE A 127 0.64 -31.04 -5.28
N VAL A 128 -0.45 -31.06 -4.51
CA VAL A 128 -0.87 -32.22 -3.72
C VAL A 128 -2.13 -32.76 -4.38
N VAL A 129 -2.00 -33.95 -4.97
CA VAL A 129 -3.01 -34.50 -5.89
C VAL A 129 -3.65 -35.73 -5.26
N ASP A 130 -4.97 -35.68 -5.10
CA ASP A 130 -5.76 -36.88 -4.79
C ASP A 130 -5.91 -37.75 -6.04
N THR A 131 -5.63 -39.03 -5.91
CA THR A 131 -5.73 -40.01 -6.99
C THR A 131 -6.95 -40.92 -6.86
N CYS A 132 -7.77 -40.73 -5.82
CA CYS A 132 -9.01 -41.48 -5.59
C CYS A 132 -10.18 -40.91 -6.41
N LEU A 133 -9.96 -40.76 -7.73
CA LEU A 133 -10.93 -40.22 -8.69
C LEU A 133 -11.20 -41.24 -9.79
N ASP A 134 -12.35 -41.11 -10.46
CA ASP A 134 -12.61 -41.86 -11.68
C ASP A 134 -11.69 -41.38 -12.81
N GLU A 135 -11.48 -42.24 -13.82
CA GLU A 135 -10.43 -42.05 -14.83
C GLU A 135 -10.61 -40.76 -15.66
N GLU A 136 -11.85 -40.36 -15.93
CA GLU A 136 -12.17 -39.15 -16.68
C GLU A 136 -11.74 -37.89 -15.92
N ASP A 137 -12.06 -37.81 -14.63
CA ASP A 137 -11.70 -36.69 -13.76
C ASP A 137 -10.18 -36.63 -13.51
N LEU A 138 -9.55 -37.78 -13.28
CA LEU A 138 -8.09 -37.85 -13.09
C LEU A 138 -7.34 -37.39 -14.35
N LYS A 139 -7.85 -37.74 -15.54
CA LYS A 139 -7.30 -37.28 -16.82
C LYS A 139 -7.46 -35.78 -16.98
N ALA A 140 -8.64 -35.23 -16.71
CA ALA A 140 -8.88 -33.79 -16.80
C ALA A 140 -7.99 -32.99 -15.82
N LEU A 141 -7.84 -33.49 -14.57
CA LEU A 141 -6.95 -32.89 -13.58
C LEU A 141 -5.49 -32.90 -14.05
N ARG A 142 -5.01 -34.04 -14.57
CA ARG A 142 -3.67 -34.16 -15.14
C ARG A 142 -3.44 -33.13 -16.25
N ASP A 143 -4.38 -33.01 -17.18
CA ASP A 143 -4.25 -32.08 -18.31
C ASP A 143 -4.21 -30.62 -17.83
N ALA A 144 -5.01 -30.25 -16.82
CA ALA A 144 -4.97 -28.93 -16.20
C ALA A 144 -3.65 -28.63 -15.47
N LEU A 145 -3.08 -29.62 -14.78
CA LEU A 145 -1.77 -29.50 -14.13
C LEU A 145 -0.64 -29.35 -15.15
N VAL A 146 -0.68 -30.12 -16.25
CA VAL A 146 0.30 -29.98 -17.33
C VAL A 146 0.20 -28.59 -17.98
N LEU A 147 -1.01 -28.06 -18.16
CA LEU A 147 -1.20 -26.71 -18.68
C LEU A 147 -0.60 -25.65 -17.77
N SER A 148 -0.83 -25.73 -16.44
CA SER A 148 -0.33 -24.73 -15.49
C SER A 148 1.19 -24.73 -15.33
N LEU A 149 1.86 -25.85 -15.63
CA LEU A 149 3.32 -25.94 -15.63
C LEU A 149 3.98 -25.28 -16.85
N ASN A 150 3.23 -25.07 -17.93
CA ASN A 150 3.72 -24.48 -19.18
C ASN A 150 3.40 -22.98 -19.32
N SER A 151 2.66 -22.41 -18.37
CA SER A 151 2.28 -20.99 -18.30
C SER A 151 3.22 -20.15 -17.44
#